data_AF-A0A9D5N7Y4-F1
#
_entry.id   AF-A0A9D5N7Y4-F1
#
_cell.length_a   1.000
_cell.length_b   1.000
_cell.length_c   1.000
_cell.angle_alpha   90.00
_cell.angle_beta   90.00
_cell.angle_gamma   90.00
#
_symmetry.space_group_name_H-M   'P 1'
#
loop_
_entity.id
_entity.type
_entity.pdbx_description
1 polymer ?
#
loop_
_entity_poly.entity_id
_entity_poly.type
_entity_poly.pdbx_seq_one_letter_code
_entity_poly.pdbx_strand_id
1 'polypeptide(L)'
;MDREYIRAKLSNLPNEPGSYQMKDKNGEIIYVGKAKNLHNRVNQYFTGAHDFKTTKMVSNIEDFDFIVTKTEKEALVLEINLIKKYRPKYNIQFIDDSSYPYIKLTREKYPRLLIARDMKKDKKARYFGPFPDASAARTTQKLLQTLYPFRRCTQLQPKVCLYYHLGQCLGPCEFEIEEGTYEKMADQVTKFLNGDTKEVENDLKAKMMAASEKLEFEKAAEYKNMIDSIHAVVRESQNIEKDNRGSRD
;
A
#
# COMPACT_ATOMS: atom_id res chain seq x y z
N MET A 1 -15.83 18.87 -27.70
CA MET A 1 -16.40 17.65 -27.11
C MET A 1 -17.77 17.39 -27.70
N ASP A 2 -17.92 16.30 -28.45
CA ASP A 2 -19.24 15.81 -28.87
C ASP A 2 -19.96 15.21 -27.66
N ARG A 3 -21.03 15.89 -27.21
CA ARG A 3 -21.79 15.50 -26.02
C ARG A 3 -22.58 14.22 -26.22
N GLU A 4 -23.03 13.93 -27.43
CA GLU A 4 -23.82 12.74 -27.72
C GLU A 4 -22.93 11.50 -27.71
N TYR A 5 -21.76 11.60 -28.35
CA TYR A 5 -20.72 10.57 -28.32
C TYR A 5 -20.29 10.21 -26.88
N ILE A 6 -19.93 11.22 -26.08
CA ILE A 6 -19.50 10.98 -24.68
C ILE A 6 -20.63 10.35 -23.86
N ARG A 7 -21.88 10.80 -24.03
CA ARG A 7 -23.03 10.24 -23.31
C ARG A 7 -23.24 8.76 -23.65
N ALA A 8 -23.13 8.38 -24.92
CA ALA A 8 -23.22 6.99 -25.35
C ALA A 8 -22.09 6.14 -24.75
N LYS A 9 -20.86 6.68 -24.72
CA LYS A 9 -19.70 5.99 -24.11
C LYS A 9 -19.87 5.80 -22.60
N LEU A 10 -20.42 6.80 -21.90
CA LEU A 10 -20.73 6.72 -20.47
C LEU A 10 -21.75 5.62 -20.15
N SER A 11 -22.77 5.42 -20.99
CA SER A 11 -23.79 4.38 -20.80
C SER A 11 -23.23 2.96 -20.89
N ASN A 12 -22.08 2.76 -21.53
CA ASN A 12 -21.43 1.46 -21.68
C ASN A 12 -20.38 1.17 -20.59
N LEU A 13 -20.24 2.05 -19.59
CA LEU A 13 -19.28 1.84 -18.51
C LEU A 13 -19.71 0.69 -17.59
N PRO A 14 -18.81 -0.26 -17.28
CA PRO A 14 -19.13 -1.35 -16.38
C PRO A 14 -19.11 -0.91 -14.91
N ASN A 15 -19.84 -1.65 -14.08
CA ASN A 15 -19.84 -1.51 -12.63
C ASN A 15 -18.66 -2.28 -11.98
N GLU A 16 -17.47 -2.15 -12.56
CA GLU A 16 -16.29 -2.94 -12.22
C GLU A 16 -15.09 -2.04 -11.89
N PRO A 17 -14.09 -2.53 -11.14
CA PRO A 17 -12.87 -1.78 -10.88
C PRO A 17 -12.00 -1.68 -12.13
N GLY A 18 -11.28 -0.58 -12.27
CA GLY A 18 -10.39 -0.38 -13.42
C GLY A 18 -9.66 0.95 -13.42
N SER A 19 -8.84 1.16 -14.44
CA SER A 19 -8.21 2.44 -14.72
C SER A 19 -8.87 3.11 -15.91
N TYR A 20 -9.04 4.44 -15.86
CA TYR A 20 -9.55 5.26 -16.96
C TYR A 20 -8.52 6.31 -17.37
N GLN A 21 -8.56 6.70 -18.63
CA GLN A 21 -7.62 7.64 -19.25
C GLN A 21 -8.41 8.70 -20.01
N MET A 22 -8.34 9.95 -19.56
CA MET A 22 -8.96 11.08 -20.25
C MET A 22 -8.04 11.61 -21.34
N LYS A 23 -8.60 11.93 -22.50
CA LYS A 23 -7.87 12.40 -23.68
C LYS A 23 -8.33 13.77 -24.14
N ASP A 24 -7.40 14.52 -24.73
CA ASP A 24 -7.70 15.79 -25.38
C ASP A 24 -8.09 15.61 -26.87
N LYS A 25 -8.29 16.75 -27.55
CA LYS A 25 -8.65 16.81 -28.98
C LYS A 25 -7.64 16.15 -29.93
N ASN A 26 -6.40 15.98 -29.50
CA ASN A 26 -5.35 15.33 -30.30
C ASN A 26 -5.25 13.83 -29.98
N GLY A 27 -6.10 13.32 -29.07
CA GLY A 27 -6.03 11.96 -28.56
C GLY A 27 -4.93 11.73 -27.51
N GLU A 28 -4.30 12.80 -26.99
CA GLU A 28 -3.25 12.69 -25.98
C GLU A 28 -3.87 12.43 -24.60
N ILE A 29 -3.29 11.49 -23.84
CA ILE A 29 -3.74 11.20 -22.47
C ILE A 29 -3.34 12.35 -21.55
N ILE A 30 -4.34 13.10 -21.07
CA ILE A 30 -4.16 14.27 -20.22
C ILE A 30 -4.36 13.97 -18.73
N TYR A 31 -5.09 12.89 -18.42
CA TYR A 31 -5.29 12.40 -17.05
C TYR A 31 -5.50 10.88 -17.02
N VAL A 32 -4.99 10.23 -15.98
CA VAL A 32 -5.22 8.82 -15.68
C VAL A 32 -5.71 8.72 -14.24
N GLY A 33 -6.73 7.91 -14.00
CA GLY A 33 -7.22 7.60 -12.67
C GLY A 33 -7.56 6.13 -12.47
N LYS A 34 -7.72 5.72 -11.20
CA LYS A 34 -8.33 4.43 -10.81
C LYS A 34 -9.78 4.59 -10.32
N ALA A 35 -10.55 3.52 -10.42
CA ALA A 35 -11.90 3.44 -9.89
C ALA A 35 -12.17 2.08 -9.23
N LYS A 36 -12.89 2.07 -8.11
CA LYS A 36 -13.54 0.85 -7.58
C LYS A 36 -14.71 0.41 -8.46
N ASN A 37 -15.38 1.39 -9.07
CA ASN A 37 -16.49 1.22 -9.99
C ASN A 37 -16.33 2.30 -11.08
N LEU A 38 -15.99 1.87 -12.30
CA LEU A 38 -15.73 2.74 -13.44
C LEU A 38 -16.94 3.59 -13.80
N HIS A 39 -18.15 3.00 -13.84
CA HIS A 39 -19.39 3.71 -14.10
C HIS A 39 -19.56 4.92 -13.19
N ASN A 40 -19.54 4.73 -11.88
CA ASN A 40 -19.76 5.81 -10.92
C ASN A 40 -18.65 6.85 -10.98
N ARG A 41 -17.39 6.42 -11.08
CA ARG A 41 -16.25 7.34 -11.01
C ARG A 41 -16.11 8.21 -12.25
N VAL A 42 -16.31 7.65 -13.44
CA VAL A 42 -16.15 8.41 -14.69
C VAL A 42 -17.34 9.33 -14.91
N ASN A 43 -18.57 8.89 -14.62
CA ASN A 43 -19.77 9.75 -14.69
C ASN A 43 -19.65 11.00 -13.82
N GLN A 44 -18.99 10.90 -12.65
CA GLN A 44 -18.79 12.04 -11.75
C GLN A 44 -18.11 13.23 -12.45
N TYR A 45 -17.25 13.04 -13.44
CA TYR A 45 -16.59 14.16 -14.15
C TYR A 45 -17.51 14.96 -15.07
N PHE A 46 -18.65 14.39 -15.44
CA PHE A 46 -19.59 14.96 -16.40
C PHE A 46 -20.90 15.41 -15.74
N THR A 47 -21.01 15.31 -14.41
CA THR A 47 -22.21 15.62 -13.64
C THR A 47 -21.88 16.47 -12.41
N GLY A 48 -22.69 17.49 -12.15
CA GLY A 48 -22.56 18.32 -10.95
C GLY A 48 -21.47 19.39 -11.06
N ALA A 49 -21.14 20.00 -9.92
CA ALA A 49 -20.10 21.02 -9.81
C ALA A 49 -18.78 20.39 -9.32
N HIS A 50 -17.66 20.90 -9.81
CA HIS A 50 -16.32 20.47 -9.42
C HIS A 50 -15.48 21.65 -8.93
N ASP A 51 -14.37 21.35 -8.27
CA ASP A 51 -13.36 22.36 -7.98
C ASP A 51 -12.77 22.96 -9.28
N PHE A 52 -12.07 24.08 -9.14
CA PHE A 52 -11.50 24.80 -10.28
C PHE A 52 -10.52 23.92 -11.09
N LYS A 53 -9.67 23.14 -10.40
CA LYS A 53 -8.67 22.25 -11.02
C LYS A 53 -9.36 21.21 -11.90
N THR A 54 -10.32 20.48 -11.35
CA THR A 54 -11.09 19.43 -12.03
C THR A 54 -11.92 19.99 -13.16
N THR A 55 -12.61 21.12 -12.96
CA THR A 55 -13.37 21.80 -14.02
C THR A 55 -12.48 22.14 -15.21
N LYS A 56 -11.26 22.62 -14.96
CA LYS A 56 -10.27 22.94 -16.00
C LYS A 56 -9.72 21.70 -16.72
N MET A 57 -9.66 20.55 -16.06
CA MET A 57 -9.32 19.28 -16.69
C MET A 57 -10.47 18.82 -17.59
N VAL A 58 -11.69 18.79 -17.05
CA VAL A 58 -12.90 18.37 -17.76
C VAL A 58 -13.14 19.19 -19.02
N SER A 59 -12.88 20.49 -18.99
CA SER A 59 -13.02 21.36 -20.17
C SER A 59 -12.10 20.99 -21.34
N ASN A 60 -11.05 20.21 -21.08
CA ASN A 60 -10.07 19.78 -22.08
C ASN A 60 -10.25 18.30 -22.47
N ILE A 61 -11.28 17.61 -21.96
CA ILE A 61 -11.61 16.24 -22.34
C ILE A 61 -12.39 16.24 -23.64
N GLU A 62 -11.93 15.44 -24.59
CA GLU A 62 -12.63 15.16 -25.86
C GLU A 62 -12.99 13.68 -26.00
N ASP A 63 -12.27 12.80 -25.31
CA ASP A 63 -12.54 11.36 -25.25
C ASP A 63 -12.00 10.76 -23.94
N PHE A 64 -12.40 9.53 -23.61
CA PHE A 64 -11.81 8.76 -22.52
C PHE A 64 -11.78 7.26 -22.83
N ASP A 65 -10.76 6.54 -22.37
CA ASP A 65 -10.72 5.07 -22.39
C ASP A 65 -10.76 4.49 -20.98
N PHE A 66 -11.02 3.19 -20.88
CA PHE A 66 -10.91 2.44 -19.63
C PHE A 66 -10.42 1.01 -19.85
N ILE A 67 -9.81 0.47 -18.81
CA ILE A 67 -9.36 -0.92 -18.73
C ILE A 67 -9.94 -1.51 -17.45
N VAL A 68 -10.78 -2.54 -17.60
CA VAL A 68 -11.32 -3.31 -16.48
C VAL A 68 -10.23 -4.16 -15.87
N THR A 69 -10.26 -4.28 -14.55
CA THR A 69 -9.34 -5.11 -13.76
C THR A 69 -10.15 -6.02 -12.83
N LYS A 70 -9.53 -7.07 -12.28
CA LYS A 70 -10.25 -7.98 -11.38
C LYS A 70 -10.42 -7.40 -9.99
N THR A 71 -9.52 -6.51 -9.58
CA THR A 71 -9.48 -5.95 -8.22
C THR A 71 -9.13 -4.46 -8.23
N GLU A 72 -9.52 -3.74 -7.18
CA GLU A 72 -9.13 -2.34 -6.98
C GLU A 72 -7.60 -2.16 -6.98
N LYS A 73 -6.87 -3.17 -6.53
CA LYS A 73 -5.42 -3.14 -6.47
C LYS A 73 -4.76 -3.24 -7.84
N GLU A 74 -5.27 -4.11 -8.71
CA GLU A 74 -4.81 -4.17 -10.10
C GLU A 74 -5.08 -2.84 -10.80
N ALA A 75 -6.25 -2.21 -10.57
CA ALA A 75 -6.55 -0.88 -11.07
C ALA A 75 -5.52 0.17 -10.60
N LEU A 76 -5.12 0.11 -9.33
CA LEU A 76 -4.09 0.97 -8.74
C LEU A 76 -2.72 0.77 -9.40
N VAL A 77 -2.27 -0.48 -9.56
CA VAL A 77 -0.99 -0.80 -10.21
C VAL A 77 -1.00 -0.32 -11.66
N LEU A 78 -2.09 -0.57 -12.38
CA LEU A 78 -2.26 -0.15 -13.76
C LEU A 78 -2.22 1.36 -13.90
N GLU A 79 -2.95 2.10 -13.06
CA GLU A 79 -2.93 3.56 -13.03
C GLU A 79 -1.50 4.10 -12.83
N ILE A 80 -0.75 3.55 -11.87
CA ILE A 80 0.64 3.96 -11.62
C ILE A 80 1.51 3.75 -12.85
N ASN A 81 1.38 2.60 -13.50
CA ASN A 81 2.17 2.27 -14.68
C ASN A 81 1.82 3.19 -15.86
N LEU A 82 0.53 3.51 -16.04
CA LEU A 82 0.07 4.46 -17.05
C LEU A 82 0.53 5.89 -16.75
N ILE A 83 0.46 6.37 -15.50
CA ILE A 83 0.98 7.69 -15.11
C ILE A 83 2.50 7.75 -15.35
N LYS A 84 3.25 6.71 -14.99
CA LYS A 84 4.70 6.64 -15.24
C LYS A 84 5.02 6.67 -16.73
N LYS A 85 4.24 5.96 -17.54
CA LYS A 85 4.43 5.83 -19.00
C LYS A 85 4.09 7.11 -19.74
N TYR A 86 2.92 7.70 -19.48
CA TYR A 86 2.38 8.81 -20.25
C TYR A 86 2.67 10.18 -19.63
N ARG A 87 2.99 10.24 -18.34
CA ARG A 87 3.21 11.48 -17.57
C ARG A 87 2.14 12.57 -17.86
N PRO A 88 0.85 12.25 -17.66
CA PRO A 88 -0.22 13.12 -18.09
C PRO A 88 -0.16 14.48 -17.39
N LYS A 89 -0.43 15.55 -18.14
CA LYS A 89 -0.33 16.94 -17.67
C LYS A 89 -1.08 17.18 -16.36
N TYR A 90 -2.34 16.73 -16.25
CA TYR A 90 -3.14 16.99 -15.06
C TYR A 90 -2.76 16.11 -13.87
N ASN A 91 -2.27 14.88 -14.09
CA ASN A 91 -1.70 14.10 -12.99
C ASN A 91 -0.49 14.80 -12.37
N ILE A 92 0.33 15.50 -13.17
CA ILE A 92 1.49 16.27 -12.69
C ILE A 92 1.04 17.56 -11.99
N GLN A 93 0.10 18.30 -12.58
CA GLN A 93 -0.41 19.55 -12.02
C GLN A 93 -1.21 19.33 -10.73
N PHE A 94 -1.78 18.15 -10.54
CA PHE A 94 -2.54 17.78 -9.35
C PHE A 94 -1.69 16.98 -8.34
N ILE A 95 -0.34 16.97 -8.48
CA ILE A 95 0.56 16.40 -7.47
C ILE A 95 0.52 17.29 -6.23
N ASP A 96 -0.38 16.96 -5.31
CA ASP A 96 -0.31 17.37 -3.90
C ASP A 96 0.30 16.17 -3.15
N ASP A 97 1.64 16.02 -3.18
CA ASP A 97 2.39 15.03 -2.38
C ASP A 97 1.91 13.54 -2.49
N SER A 98 1.31 13.18 -3.64
CA SER A 98 0.38 12.04 -3.82
C SER A 98 1.02 10.75 -4.38
N SER A 99 2.32 10.54 -4.21
CA SER A 99 2.90 9.24 -4.57
C SER A 99 2.37 8.16 -3.61
N TYR A 100 1.92 7.04 -4.16
CA TYR A 100 1.44 5.91 -3.38
C TYR A 100 2.47 5.46 -2.35
N PRO A 101 2.05 5.27 -1.08
CA PRO A 101 2.97 4.85 -0.04
C PRO A 101 3.39 3.40 -0.21
N TYR A 102 4.63 3.12 0.17
CA TYR A 102 5.23 1.81 0.27
C TYR A 102 5.71 1.61 1.70
N ILE A 103 5.72 0.36 2.15
CA ILE A 103 6.48 -0.03 3.34
C ILE A 103 7.91 -0.30 2.90
N LYS A 104 8.85 0.43 3.48
CA LYS A 104 10.28 0.32 3.27
C LYS A 104 10.91 -0.42 4.44
N LEU A 105 11.63 -1.50 4.15
CA LEU A 105 12.52 -2.18 5.09
C LEU A 105 13.97 -1.77 4.79
N THR A 106 14.60 -1.06 5.73
CA THR A 106 15.99 -0.58 5.59
C THR A 106 16.98 -1.75 5.64
N ARG A 107 18.20 -1.55 5.12
CA ARG A 107 19.31 -2.56 5.13
C ARG A 107 20.49 -2.18 6.00
N GLU A 108 20.26 -1.31 6.96
CA GLU A 108 21.25 -1.01 8.00
C GLU A 108 21.36 -2.16 9.01
N LYS A 109 22.43 -2.17 9.83
CA LYS A 109 22.71 -3.24 10.82
C LYS A 109 21.49 -3.63 11.67
N TYR A 110 20.67 -2.64 12.03
CA TYR A 110 19.41 -2.82 12.76
C TYR A 110 18.23 -2.28 11.93
N PRO A 111 17.63 -3.12 11.07
CA PRO A 111 16.60 -2.70 10.13
C PRO A 111 15.39 -2.05 10.79
N ARG A 112 14.74 -1.16 10.03
CA ARG A 112 13.53 -0.44 10.39
C ARG A 112 12.47 -0.61 9.31
N LEU A 113 11.22 -0.72 9.74
CA LEU A 113 10.05 -0.61 8.87
C LEU A 113 9.56 0.84 8.87
N LEU A 114 9.56 1.48 7.70
CA LEU A 114 9.18 2.87 7.48
C LEU A 114 8.13 2.98 6.37
N ILE A 115 7.40 4.09 6.32
CA ILE A 115 6.58 4.42 5.15
C ILE A 115 7.40 5.33 4.24
N ALA A 116 7.51 4.95 2.98
CA ALA A 116 8.22 5.72 1.96
C ALA A 116 7.32 6.00 0.77
N ARG A 117 7.49 7.18 0.21
CA ARG A 117 6.78 7.68 -0.98
C ARG A 117 7.69 7.74 -2.21
N ASP A 118 8.99 7.88 -1.97
CA ASP A 118 10.04 7.89 -2.99
C ASP A 118 10.97 6.68 -2.81
N MET A 119 10.97 5.80 -3.80
CA MET A 119 11.83 4.62 -3.85
C MET A 119 13.27 4.95 -4.28
N LYS A 120 13.52 6.14 -4.87
CA LYS A 120 14.83 6.51 -5.40
C LYS A 120 15.86 6.85 -4.32
N LYS A 121 15.41 7.26 -3.13
CA LYS A 121 16.28 7.70 -2.02
C LYS A 121 17.14 6.58 -1.43
N ASP A 122 16.71 5.32 -1.52
CA ASP A 122 17.44 4.20 -0.95
C ASP A 122 17.22 2.93 -1.78
N LYS A 123 18.03 2.78 -2.84
CA LYS A 123 17.91 1.66 -3.78
C LYS A 123 18.20 0.28 -3.16
N LYS A 124 18.88 0.23 -2.01
CA LYS A 124 19.25 -1.03 -1.37
C LYS A 124 18.10 -1.57 -0.53
N ALA A 125 17.22 -0.73 0.00
CA ALA A 125 16.08 -1.15 0.82
C ALA A 125 15.08 -2.05 0.06
N ARG A 126 14.37 -2.91 0.80
CA ARG A 126 13.22 -3.65 0.26
C ARG A 126 11.97 -2.77 0.36
N TYR A 127 11.20 -2.69 -0.72
CA TYR A 127 9.95 -1.92 -0.77
C TYR A 127 8.77 -2.84 -1.05
N PHE A 128 7.70 -2.66 -0.30
CA PHE A 128 6.46 -3.40 -0.43
C PHE A 128 5.31 -2.43 -0.66
N GLY A 129 4.53 -2.65 -1.71
CA GLY A 129 3.43 -1.79 -2.11
C GLY A 129 3.23 -1.84 -3.62
N PRO A 130 2.55 -0.85 -4.22
CA PRO A 130 1.96 0.34 -3.60
C PRO A 130 0.77 0.00 -2.68
N PHE A 131 0.59 0.79 -1.63
CA PHE A 131 -0.64 0.79 -0.82
C PHE A 131 -1.61 1.86 -1.37
N PRO A 132 -2.94 1.65 -1.25
CA PRO A 132 -3.94 2.56 -1.79
C PRO A 132 -3.88 3.96 -1.16
N ASP A 133 -3.55 4.03 0.13
CA ASP A 133 -3.38 5.27 0.87
C ASP A 133 -2.42 5.09 2.06
N ALA A 134 -2.12 6.20 2.74
CA ALA A 134 -1.21 6.21 3.89
C ALA A 134 -1.80 5.52 5.12
N SER A 135 -3.12 5.43 5.25
CA SER A 135 -3.77 4.74 6.36
C SER A 135 -3.54 3.23 6.25
N ALA A 136 -3.81 2.65 5.09
CA ALA A 136 -3.56 1.23 4.80
C ALA A 136 -2.09 0.84 5.03
N ALA A 137 -1.16 1.68 4.57
CA ALA A 137 0.27 1.48 4.82
C ALA A 137 0.62 1.54 6.33
N ARG A 138 0.05 2.48 7.09
CA ARG A 138 0.28 2.62 8.55
C ARG A 138 -0.29 1.45 9.33
N THR A 139 -1.50 1.00 9.00
CA THR A 139 -2.14 -0.16 9.65
C THR A 139 -1.29 -1.41 9.45
N THR A 140 -0.86 -1.66 8.20
CA THR A 140 0.02 -2.78 7.88
C THR A 140 1.38 -2.68 8.58
N GLN A 141 2.02 -1.50 8.56
CA GLN A 141 3.28 -1.27 9.27
C GLN A 141 3.17 -1.55 10.77
N LYS A 142 2.10 -1.08 11.42
CA LYS A 142 1.89 -1.27 12.86
C LYS A 142 1.73 -2.75 13.22
N LEU A 143 0.99 -3.50 12.41
CA LEU A 143 0.86 -4.95 12.57
C LEU A 143 2.23 -5.64 12.43
N LEU A 144 2.96 -5.36 11.33
CA LEU A 144 4.28 -5.94 11.10
C LEU A 144 5.27 -5.64 12.23
N GLN A 145 5.27 -4.40 12.75
CA GLN A 145 6.15 -4.04 13.86
C GLN A 145 5.72 -4.62 15.22
N THR A 146 4.56 -5.27 15.29
CA THR A 146 4.09 -5.98 16.49
C THR A 146 4.43 -7.47 16.38
N LEU A 147 4.32 -8.03 15.17
CA LEU A 147 4.73 -9.42 14.88
C LEU A 147 6.26 -9.58 14.82
N TYR A 148 6.94 -8.57 14.26
CA TYR A 148 8.36 -8.59 13.99
C TYR A 148 9.03 -7.37 14.66
N PRO A 149 9.70 -7.56 15.81
CA PRO A 149 10.24 -6.47 16.65
C PRO A 149 11.49 -5.77 16.07
N PHE A 150 11.34 -5.16 14.89
CA PHE A 150 12.37 -4.32 14.27
C PHE A 150 12.68 -3.07 15.09
N ARG A 151 13.83 -2.45 14.83
CA ARG A 151 14.21 -1.19 15.48
C ARG A 151 13.22 -0.08 15.10
N ARG A 152 12.84 0.74 16.08
CA ARG A 152 11.92 1.88 15.86
C ARG A 152 12.59 3.25 15.97
N CYS A 153 13.58 3.41 16.85
CA CYS A 153 14.29 4.67 17.04
C CYS A 153 15.05 5.09 15.77
N THR A 154 15.17 6.41 15.57
CA THR A 154 15.95 6.97 14.45
C THR A 154 17.44 6.92 14.72
N GLN A 155 17.84 7.15 15.97
CA GLN A 155 19.20 7.00 16.46
C GLN A 155 19.18 6.05 17.65
N LEU A 156 20.19 5.19 17.75
CA LEU A 156 20.36 4.31 18.90
C LEU A 156 20.58 5.17 20.14
N GLN A 157 19.83 4.83 21.19
CA GLN A 157 19.97 5.45 22.51
C GLN A 157 20.85 4.55 23.37
N PRO A 158 21.44 5.05 24.49
CA PRO A 158 22.25 4.23 25.38
C PRO A 158 21.47 3.14 26.12
N LYS A 159 20.15 3.32 26.29
CA LYS A 159 19.26 2.40 27.01
C LYS A 159 18.08 1.96 26.14
N VAL A 160 17.48 0.82 26.49
CA VAL A 160 16.23 0.37 25.87
C VAL A 160 15.08 1.36 26.11
N CYS A 161 14.17 1.42 25.13
CA CYS A 161 13.00 2.30 25.16
C CYS A 161 11.72 1.51 25.44
N LEU A 162 10.59 2.21 25.59
CA LEU A 162 9.28 1.60 25.80
C LEU A 162 8.95 0.49 24.79
N TYR A 163 9.33 0.64 23.52
CA TYR A 163 9.04 -0.39 22.51
C TYR A 163 9.73 -1.73 22.78
N TYR A 164 10.87 -1.75 23.47
CA TYR A 164 11.48 -3.00 23.92
C TYR A 164 10.63 -3.66 25.01
N HIS A 165 10.21 -2.89 26.01
CA HIS A 165 9.36 -3.39 27.10
C HIS A 165 7.99 -3.86 26.61
N LEU A 166 7.50 -3.30 25.50
CA LEU A 166 6.28 -3.74 24.82
C LEU A 166 6.50 -4.91 23.86
N GLY A 167 7.72 -5.45 23.73
CA GLY A 167 8.04 -6.54 22.80
C GLY A 167 8.02 -6.15 21.32
N GLN A 168 8.08 -4.86 20.99
CA GLN A 168 8.00 -4.29 19.64
C GLN A 168 9.35 -3.87 19.06
N CYS A 169 10.44 -4.14 19.78
CA CYS A 169 11.82 -3.90 19.38
C CYS A 169 12.73 -4.87 20.14
N LEU A 170 13.70 -5.52 19.49
CA LEU A 170 14.65 -6.40 20.18
C LEU A 170 15.63 -5.67 21.13
N GLY A 171 15.66 -4.34 21.11
CA GLY A 171 16.51 -3.55 22.01
C GLY A 171 18.02 -3.56 21.68
N PRO A 172 18.44 -3.42 20.40
CA PRO A 172 19.86 -3.45 20.01
C PRO A 172 20.68 -2.25 20.54
N CYS A 173 20.01 -1.33 21.26
CA CYS A 173 20.62 -0.22 21.98
C CYS A 173 21.48 -0.68 23.17
N GLU A 174 21.08 -1.77 23.82
CA GLU A 174 21.65 -2.25 25.09
C GLU A 174 22.05 -3.72 25.00
N PHE A 175 21.31 -4.50 24.21
CA PHE A 175 21.51 -5.95 24.08
C PHE A 175 22.15 -6.31 22.75
N GLU A 176 23.04 -7.31 22.79
CA GLU A 176 23.57 -7.94 21.59
C GLU A 176 22.52 -8.86 20.98
N ILE A 177 22.32 -8.73 19.66
CA ILE A 177 21.33 -9.50 18.91
C ILE A 177 22.07 -10.53 18.07
N GLU A 178 21.63 -11.79 18.14
CA GLU A 178 22.19 -12.89 17.36
C GLU A 178 22.20 -12.54 15.86
N GLU A 179 23.32 -12.85 15.21
CA GLU A 179 23.51 -12.62 13.79
C GLU A 179 22.44 -13.36 12.96
N GLY A 180 21.90 -12.69 11.94
CA GLY A 180 20.85 -13.24 11.10
C GLY A 180 19.43 -13.20 11.68
N THR A 181 19.22 -12.81 12.94
CA THR A 181 17.87 -12.66 13.53
C THR A 181 17.00 -11.70 12.71
N TYR A 182 17.53 -10.53 12.40
CA TYR A 182 16.81 -9.54 11.60
C TYR A 182 16.58 -9.98 10.14
N GLU A 183 17.46 -10.81 9.58
CA GLU A 183 17.30 -11.33 8.22
C GLU A 183 16.19 -12.37 8.18
N LYS A 184 16.13 -13.28 9.16
CA LYS A 184 15.02 -14.22 9.33
C LYS A 184 13.68 -13.48 9.43
N MET A 185 13.63 -12.41 10.24
CA MET A 185 12.44 -11.56 10.36
C MET A 185 12.11 -10.83 9.05
N ALA A 186 13.11 -10.36 8.29
CA ALA A 186 12.91 -9.70 7.01
C ALA A 186 12.29 -10.64 5.96
N ASP A 187 12.68 -11.90 5.99
CA ASP A 187 12.12 -12.94 5.13
C ASP A 187 10.70 -13.30 5.54
N GLN A 188 10.41 -13.36 6.84
CA GLN A 188 9.04 -13.52 7.34
C GLN A 188 8.12 -12.35 6.92
N VAL A 189 8.58 -11.09 7.01
CA VAL A 189 7.84 -9.94 6.47
C VAL A 189 7.57 -10.10 4.98
N THR A 190 8.56 -10.61 4.23
CA THR A 190 8.44 -10.83 2.79
C THR A 190 7.40 -11.91 2.47
N LYS A 191 7.38 -13.02 3.22
CA LYS A 191 6.36 -14.08 3.12
C LYS A 191 4.97 -13.54 3.47
N PHE A 192 4.87 -12.80 4.57
CA PHE A 192 3.62 -12.20 5.04
C PHE A 192 2.97 -11.30 3.97
N LEU A 193 3.75 -10.39 3.39
CA LEU A 193 3.25 -9.44 2.39
C LEU A 193 2.97 -10.10 1.03
N ASN A 194 3.52 -11.29 0.80
CA ASN A 194 3.16 -12.15 -0.33
C ASN A 194 1.89 -12.99 -0.08
N GLY A 195 1.28 -12.90 1.11
CA GLY A 195 0.08 -13.64 1.48
C GLY A 195 0.34 -15.00 2.14
N ASP A 196 1.60 -15.34 2.43
CA ASP A 196 1.95 -16.53 3.20
C ASP A 196 1.97 -16.20 4.70
N THR A 197 0.79 -16.29 5.32
CA THR A 197 0.57 -15.93 6.74
C THR A 197 0.20 -17.13 7.62
N LYS A 198 0.13 -18.35 7.06
CA LYS A 198 -0.34 -19.53 7.78
C LYS A 198 0.50 -19.85 9.01
N GLU A 199 1.81 -19.70 8.92
CA GLU A 199 2.74 -19.98 10.01
C GLU A 199 2.48 -19.05 11.21
N VAL A 200 2.41 -17.74 10.97
CA VAL A 200 2.16 -16.74 12.03
C VAL A 200 0.74 -16.85 12.60
N GLU A 201 -0.25 -17.14 11.77
CA GLU A 201 -1.62 -17.36 12.24
C GLU A 201 -1.74 -18.58 13.15
N ASN A 202 -1.04 -19.68 12.82
CA ASN A 202 -1.05 -20.89 13.64
C ASN A 202 -0.34 -20.67 14.98
N ASP A 203 0.79 -19.96 15.00
CA ASP A 203 1.48 -19.58 16.23
C ASP A 203 0.58 -18.71 17.14
N LEU A 204 -0.08 -17.70 16.57
CA LEU A 204 -1.02 -16.85 17.31
C LEU A 204 -2.23 -17.64 17.83
N LYS A 205 -2.76 -18.59 17.06
CA LYS A 205 -3.85 -19.47 17.51
C LYS A 205 -3.41 -20.35 18.69
N ALA A 206 -2.21 -20.92 18.63
CA ALA A 206 -1.67 -21.72 19.73
C ALA A 206 -1.49 -20.87 21.00
N LYS A 207 -0.93 -19.66 20.88
CA LYS A 207 -0.80 -18.70 21.98
C LYS A 207 -2.14 -18.27 22.57
N MET A 208 -3.13 -18.04 21.70
CA MET A 208 -4.50 -17.72 22.11
C MET A 208 -5.13 -18.85 22.91
N MET A 209 -5.02 -20.10 22.45
CA MET A 209 -5.54 -21.28 23.15
C MET A 209 -4.85 -21.45 24.51
N ALA A 210 -3.51 -21.36 24.56
CA ALA A 210 -2.76 -21.46 25.81
C ALA A 210 -3.10 -20.35 26.82
N ALA A 211 -3.33 -19.12 26.37
CA ALA A 211 -3.79 -18.03 27.22
C ALA A 211 -5.21 -18.29 27.76
N SER A 212 -6.10 -18.83 26.92
CA SER A 212 -7.46 -19.21 27.32
C SER A 212 -7.47 -20.33 28.36
N GLU A 213 -6.61 -21.33 28.21
CA GLU A 213 -6.43 -22.42 29.20
C GLU A 213 -5.96 -21.88 30.56
N LYS A 214 -5.14 -20.82 30.55
CA LYS A 214 -4.67 -20.11 31.76
C LYS A 214 -5.66 -19.08 32.30
N LEU A 215 -6.87 -18.98 31.72
CA LEU A 215 -7.90 -17.99 32.07
C LEU A 215 -7.45 -16.53 31.86
N GLU A 216 -6.43 -16.29 31.01
CA GLU A 216 -5.93 -14.97 30.64
C GLU A 216 -6.72 -14.41 29.44
N PHE A 217 -8.01 -14.16 29.63
CA PHE A 217 -8.93 -13.82 28.53
C PHE A 217 -8.56 -12.54 27.76
N GLU A 218 -7.99 -11.55 28.44
CA GLU A 218 -7.53 -10.31 27.79
C GLU A 218 -6.42 -10.60 26.77
N LYS A 219 -5.42 -11.41 27.16
CA LYS A 219 -4.34 -11.82 26.25
C LYS A 219 -4.85 -12.69 25.10
N ALA A 220 -5.79 -13.60 25.38
CA ALA A 220 -6.43 -14.38 24.32
C ALA A 220 -7.16 -13.48 23.31
N ALA A 221 -7.87 -12.45 23.79
CA ALA A 221 -8.53 -11.47 22.93
C ALA A 221 -7.51 -10.65 22.12
N GLU A 222 -6.36 -10.26 22.68
CA GLU A 222 -5.28 -9.60 21.95
C GLU A 222 -4.76 -10.44 20.77
N TYR A 223 -4.50 -11.73 20.98
CA TYR A 223 -4.08 -12.63 19.91
C TYR A 223 -5.14 -12.79 18.83
N LYS A 224 -6.42 -12.91 19.22
CA LYS A 224 -7.54 -12.95 18.28
C LYS A 224 -7.61 -11.68 17.42
N ASN A 225 -7.53 -10.51 18.05
CA ASN A 225 -7.54 -9.23 17.36
C ASN A 225 -6.35 -9.10 16.39
N MET A 226 -5.21 -9.69 16.73
CA MET A 226 -4.05 -9.75 15.86
C MET A 226 -4.30 -10.63 14.63
N ILE A 227 -4.91 -11.80 14.80
CA ILE A 227 -5.31 -12.69 13.69
C ILE A 227 -6.31 -11.96 12.76
N ASP A 228 -7.31 -11.28 13.31
CA ASP A 228 -8.29 -10.53 12.52
C ASP A 228 -7.63 -9.38 11.75
N SER A 229 -6.63 -8.73 12.35
CA SER A 229 -5.82 -7.70 11.69
C SER A 229 -4.99 -8.27 10.55
N ILE A 230 -4.43 -9.49 10.70
CA ILE A 230 -3.73 -10.21 9.63
C ILE A 230 -4.68 -10.46 8.46
N HIS A 231 -5.88 -11.01 8.73
CA HIS A 231 -6.85 -11.26 7.68
C HIS A 231 -7.31 -9.99 6.95
N ALA A 232 -7.43 -8.86 7.65
CA ALA A 232 -7.76 -7.57 7.04
C ALA A 232 -6.62 -7.11 6.11
N VAL A 233 -5.39 -7.08 6.63
CA VAL A 233 -4.22 -6.64 5.86
C VAL A 233 -3.94 -7.55 4.67
N VAL A 234 -4.03 -8.88 4.82
CA VAL A 234 -3.79 -9.82 3.71
C VAL A 234 -4.82 -9.66 2.61
N ARG A 235 -6.10 -9.48 2.96
CA ARG A 235 -7.15 -9.20 1.95
C ARG A 235 -6.85 -7.93 1.15
N GLU A 236 -6.27 -6.92 1.79
CA GLU A 236 -5.81 -5.69 1.12
C GLU A 236 -4.45 -5.85 0.40
N SER A 237 -3.62 -6.81 0.82
CA SER A 237 -2.22 -6.97 0.40
C SER A 237 -1.96 -8.10 -0.60
N GLN A 238 -2.93 -8.94 -0.96
CA GLN A 238 -2.73 -9.96 -2.01
C GLN A 238 -2.33 -9.29 -3.35
N ASN A 239 -1.26 -9.78 -4.00
CA ASN A 239 -0.62 -9.22 -5.21
C ASN A 239 0.18 -7.91 -5.02
N ILE A 240 1.04 -7.80 -4.00
CA ILE A 240 2.04 -6.72 -3.92
C ILE A 240 3.13 -6.99 -4.97
N GLU A 241 3.36 -6.07 -5.91
CA GLU A 241 4.52 -6.15 -6.81
C GLU A 241 5.82 -5.93 -6.00
N LYS A 242 6.74 -6.89 -6.09
CA LYS A 242 8.14 -6.65 -5.70
C LYS A 242 8.82 -5.86 -6.79
N ASP A 243 9.11 -4.58 -6.55
CA ASP A 243 10.10 -3.90 -7.39
C ASP A 243 11.51 -4.34 -6.94
N ASN A 244 11.94 -5.48 -7.49
CA ASN A 244 13.22 -6.11 -7.16
C ASN A 244 14.40 -5.45 -7.91
N ARG A 245 14.41 -4.11 -8.00
CA ARG A 245 15.52 -3.34 -8.60
C ARG A 245 16.82 -3.37 -7.78
N GLY A 246 16.86 -4.12 -6.69
CA GLY A 246 18.03 -4.27 -5.81
C GLY A 246 18.89 -5.52 -6.04
N SER A 247 18.62 -6.34 -7.07
CA SER A 247 19.42 -7.55 -7.38
C SER A 247 20.02 -7.56 -8.79
N ARG A 248 20.21 -6.39 -9.39
CA ARG A 248 21.07 -6.24 -10.57
C ARG A 248 22.11 -5.18 -10.24
N ASP A 249 23.15 -5.64 -9.56
CA ASP A 249 24.56 -5.28 -9.70
C ASP A 249 25.36 -6.03 -8.62
#